data_AF-A0A1Y5TS33-F1
#
_entry.id   AF-A0A1Y5TS33-F1
#
_cell.length_a   1.000
_cell.length_b   1.000
_cell.length_c   1.000
_cell.angle_alpha   90.00
_cell.angle_beta   90.00
_cell.angle_gamma   90.00
#
_symmetry.space_group_name_H-M   'P 1'
#
loop_
_entity.id
_entity.type
_entity.pdbx_description
1 polymer ?
#
loop_
_entity_poly.entity_id
_entity_poly.type
_entity_poly.pdbx_seq_one_letter_code
_entity_poly.pdbx_strand_id
1 'polypeptide(L)'
;MSITVGEVRVSPDLSSATAYVLPLGGGDADLLLDALRRNRGEIRHHIAKALQIKHVPDLKFAVDDTFDRMDATRRMFADERVRRDLDTEGDEEE
;
A
#
# COMPACT_ATOMS: atom_id res chain seq x y z
N MET A 1 -11.36 15.89 0.97
CA MET A 1 -11.11 14.47 0.70
C MET A 1 -9.98 14.04 1.61
N SER A 2 -10.19 13.01 2.43
CA SER A 2 -9.19 12.54 3.38
C SER A 2 -8.42 11.36 2.78
N ILE A 3 -7.10 11.42 2.83
CA ILE A 3 -6.19 10.44 2.22
C ILE A 3 -5.43 9.77 3.36
N THR A 4 -5.39 8.44 3.36
CA THR A 4 -4.57 7.67 4.30
C THR A 4 -3.31 7.18 3.59
N VAL A 5 -2.17 7.32 4.26
CA VAL A 5 -0.90 6.71 3.86
C VAL A 5 -0.69 5.50 4.76
N GLY A 6 -0.66 4.30 4.17
CA GLY A 6 -0.48 3.05 4.92
C GLY A 6 0.98 2.76 5.19
N GLU A 7 1.78 2.77 4.12
CA GLU A 7 3.21 2.47 4.16
C GLU A 7 3.99 3.43 3.26
N VAL A 8 5.24 3.73 3.63
CA VAL A 8 6.20 4.39 2.74
C VAL A 8 7.48 3.57 2.69
N ARG A 9 7.85 3.11 1.50
CA ARG A 9 9.12 2.42 1.25
C ARG A 9 10.11 3.35 0.61
N VAL A 10 11.23 3.56 1.28
CA VAL A 10 12.32 4.42 0.79
C VAL A 10 13.49 3.54 0.37
N SER A 11 14.12 3.87 -0.76
CA SER A 11 15.33 3.17 -1.18
C SER A 11 16.49 3.46 -0.20
N PRO A 12 17.45 2.52 -0.03
CA PRO A 12 18.54 2.68 0.93
C PRO A 12 19.42 3.92 0.69
N ASP A 13 19.49 4.36 -0.56
CA ASP A 13 20.23 5.53 -1.02
C ASP A 13 19.42 6.84 -0.98
N LEU A 14 18.18 6.80 -0.45
CA LEU A 14 17.23 7.93 -0.40
C LEU A 14 16.94 8.56 -1.78
N SER A 15 17.17 7.85 -2.88
CA SER A 15 16.89 8.36 -4.23
C SER A 15 15.40 8.33 -4.57
N SER A 16 14.65 7.36 -4.04
CA SER A 16 13.22 7.19 -4.32
C SER A 16 12.43 6.78 -3.08
N ALA A 17 11.19 7.25 -2.99
CA ALA A 17 10.25 6.88 -1.96
C ALA A 17 8.89 6.54 -2.58
N THR A 18 8.40 5.32 -2.34
CA THR A 18 7.08 4.87 -2.79
C THR A 18 6.12 4.94 -1.61
N ALA A 19 5.12 5.80 -1.70
CA ALA A 19 4.04 5.93 -0.74
C ALA A 19 2.82 5.12 -1.21
N TYR A 20 2.37 4.21 -0.35
CA TYR A 20 1.17 3.40 -0.54
C TYR A 20 -0.01 4.12 0.10
N VAL A 21 -0.99 4.48 -0.73
CA VAL A 21 -2.09 5.38 -0.34
C VAL A 21 -3.45 4.78 -0.64
N LEU A 22 -4.43 5.12 0.19
CA LEU A 22 -5.81 4.68 0.07
C LEU A 22 -6.76 5.85 0.39
N PRO A 23 -7.84 6.06 -0.38
CA PRO A 23 -8.90 6.97 0.00
C PRO A 23 -9.69 6.38 1.17
N LEU A 24 -9.90 7.17 2.22
CA LEU A 24 -10.75 6.75 3.33
C LEU A 24 -12.20 6.57 2.84
N GLY A 25 -12.72 5.34 2.97
CA GLY A 25 -14.09 5.00 2.60
C GLY A 25 -14.26 4.29 1.25
N GLY A 26 -13.19 3.77 0.64
CA GLY A 26 -13.30 2.89 -0.53
C GLY A 26 -13.74 3.60 -1.82
N GLY A 27 -13.13 4.76 -2.09
CA GLY A 27 -13.39 5.56 -3.29
C GLY A 27 -12.44 5.28 -4.46
N ASP A 28 -12.52 6.14 -5.48
CA ASP A 28 -11.80 6.02 -6.75
C ASP A 28 -10.28 6.23 -6.59
N ALA A 29 -9.55 5.14 -6.43
CA ALA A 29 -8.11 5.14 -6.14
C ALA A 29 -7.27 5.66 -7.32
N ASP A 30 -7.73 5.44 -8.55
CA ASP A 30 -7.06 5.93 -9.76
C ASP A 30 -7.11 7.47 -9.85
N LEU A 31 -8.26 8.06 -9.54
CA LEU A 31 -8.43 9.51 -9.52
C LEU A 31 -7.57 10.16 -8.43
N LEU A 32 -7.46 9.51 -7.27
CA LEU A 32 -6.54 9.91 -6.20
C LEU A 32 -5.08 9.85 -6.66
N LEU A 33 -4.66 8.74 -7.28
CA LEU A 33 -3.30 8.57 -7.78
C LEU A 33 -2.94 9.64 -8.80
N ASP A 34 -3.83 9.92 -9.74
CA ASP A 34 -3.64 10.95 -10.75
C ASP A 34 -3.50 12.33 -10.12
N ALA A 35 -4.35 12.66 -9.14
CA ALA A 35 -4.27 13.92 -8.42
C ALA A 35 -2.93 14.04 -7.67
N LEU A 36 -2.46 12.99 -7.00
CA LEU A 36 -1.18 12.99 -6.29
C LEU A 36 0.01 13.09 -7.23
N ARG A 37 -0.02 12.37 -8.36
CA ARG A 37 1.05 12.41 -9.37
C ARG A 37 1.18 13.80 -10.00
N ARG A 38 0.06 14.47 -10.29
CA ARG A 38 0.03 15.85 -10.80
C ARG A 38 0.63 16.84 -9.79
N ASN A 39 0.35 16.67 -8.50
CA ASN A 39 0.81 17.57 -7.44
C ASN A 39 2.14 17.15 -6.77
N ARG A 40 2.83 16.14 -7.33
CA ARG A 40 4.06 15.59 -6.75
C ARG A 40 5.13 16.64 -6.45
N GLY A 41 5.31 17.61 -7.33
CA GLY A 41 6.34 18.66 -7.17
C GLY A 41 6.10 19.53 -5.94
N GLU A 42 4.84 19.91 -5.71
CA GLU A 42 4.43 20.71 -4.55
C GLU A 42 4.57 19.90 -3.26
N ILE A 43 4.12 18.65 -3.26
CA ILE A 43 4.30 17.74 -2.11
C ILE A 43 5.79 17.61 -1.76
N ARG A 44 6.65 17.40 -2.77
CA ARG A 44 8.10 17.30 -2.57
C ARG A 44 8.69 18.57 -1.97
N HIS A 45 8.21 19.74 -2.39
CA HIS A 45 8.63 21.03 -1.82
C HIS A 45 8.22 21.18 -0.35
N HIS A 46 7.01 20.78 0.01
CA HIS A 46 6.57 20.77 1.40
C HIS A 46 7.40 19.82 2.27
N ILE A 47 7.73 18.63 1.77
CA ILE A 47 8.60 17.68 2.47
C ILE A 47 10.01 18.27 2.66
N ALA A 48 10.57 18.92 1.63
CA ALA A 48 11.88 19.58 1.72
C ALA A 48 11.91 20.60 2.88
N LYS A 49 10.87 21.42 2.99
CA LYS A 49 10.73 22.42 4.05
C LYS A 49 10.52 21.79 5.43
N ALA A 50 9.72 20.73 5.51
CA ALA A 50 9.38 20.09 6.78
C ALA A 50 10.55 19.29 7.37
N LEU A 51 11.30 18.56 6.54
CA LEU A 51 12.38 17.67 6.98
C LEU A 51 13.77 18.33 6.96
N GLN A 52 13.91 19.51 6.34
CA GLN A 52 15.19 20.24 6.20
C GLN A 52 16.33 19.38 5.60
N ILE A 53 15.98 18.40 4.76
CA ILE A 53 16.95 17.51 4.11
C ILE A 53 17.50 18.12 2.82
N LYS A 54 18.78 17.83 2.53
CA LYS A 54 19.46 18.36 1.34
C LYS A 54 18.82 17.85 0.04
N HIS A 55 18.47 16.57 0.00
CA HIS A 55 17.90 15.92 -1.18
C HIS A 55 16.63 15.19 -0.77
N VAL A 56 15.50 15.62 -1.34
CA VAL A 56 14.24 14.92 -1.16
C VAL A 56 14.15 13.82 -2.23
N PRO A 57 13.82 12.57 -1.84
CA PRO A 57 13.64 11.48 -2.81
C PRO A 57 12.59 11.82 -3.86
N ASP A 58 12.68 11.18 -5.03
CA ASP A 58 11.56 11.19 -5.96
C ASP A 58 10.39 10.39 -5.39
N LEU A 59 9.21 11.01 -5.35
CA LEU A 59 8.02 10.41 -4.78
C LEU A 59 7.27 9.61 -5.84
N LYS A 60 6.94 8.37 -5.51
CA LYS A 60 6.06 7.51 -6.29
C LYS A 60 4.82 7.22 -5.44
N PHE A 61 3.66 7.21 -6.09
CA PHE A 61 2.39 6.90 -5.45
C PHE A 61 1.85 5.61 -6.07
N ALA A 62 1.48 4.67 -5.19
CA ALA A 62 0.87 3.40 -5.53
C ALA A 62 -0.34 3.17 -4.62
N VAL A 63 -1.33 2.42 -5.11
CA VAL A 63 -2.41 1.91 -4.25
C VAL A 63 -1.83 0.82 -3.38
N ASP A 64 -2.28 0.77 -2.13
CA ASP A 64 -1.92 -0.33 -1.24
C ASP A 64 -2.73 -1.59 -1.58
N ASP A 65 -2.19 -2.42 -2.47
CA ASP A 65 -2.80 -3.71 -2.85
C ASP A 65 -2.71 -4.77 -1.73
N THR A 66 -2.16 -4.44 -0.57
CA THR A 66 -2.05 -5.37 0.56
C THR A 66 -3.44 -5.78 1.03
N PHE A 67 -4.40 -4.86 1.06
CA PHE A 67 -5.77 -5.18 1.45
C PHE A 67 -6.46 -6.14 0.47
N ASP A 68 -6.36 -5.89 -0.84
CA ASP A 68 -6.94 -6.77 -1.85
C ASP A 68 -6.33 -8.18 -1.82
N ARG A 69 -5.02 -8.28 -1.58
CA ARG A 69 -4.34 -9.58 -1.41
C ARG A 69 -4.80 -10.31 -0.15
N MET A 70 -5.02 -9.61 0.96
CA MET A 70 -5.51 -10.22 2.19
C MET A 70 -6.94 -10.74 2.03
N ASP A 71 -7.81 -9.98 1.38
CA ASP A 71 -9.19 -10.42 1.10
C ASP A 71 -9.24 -11.62 0.14
N ALA A 72 -8.44 -11.57 -0.94
CA ALA A 72 -8.30 -12.70 -1.87
C ALA A 72 -7.79 -13.96 -1.16
N THR A 73 -6.78 -13.82 -0.29
CA THR A 73 -6.24 -14.92 0.52
C THR A 73 -7.30 -15.48 1.47
N ARG A 74 -8.05 -14.61 2.15
CA ARG A 74 -9.15 -15.03 3.04
C ARG A 74 -10.23 -15.78 2.27
N ARG A 75 -10.56 -15.34 1.06
CA ARG A 75 -11.52 -16.00 0.18
C ARG A 75 -11.01 -17.38 -0.27
N MET A 76 -9.73 -17.50 -0.58
CA MET A 76 -9.11 -18.79 -0.92
C MET A 76 -9.16 -19.76 0.26
N PHE A 77 -8.83 -19.32 1.48
CA PHE A 77 -8.92 -20.14 2.68
C PHE A 77 -10.36 -20.49 3.11
N ALA A 78 -11.35 -19.71 2.67
CA ALA A 78 -12.76 -20.00 2.92
C ALA A 78 -13.35 -21.04 1.95
N ASP A 79 -12.63 -21.41 0.89
CA ASP A 79 -13.06 -22.42 -0.07
C ASP A 79 -13.13 -23.80 0.61
N GLU A 80 -14.26 -24.48 0.44
CA GLU A 80 -14.54 -25.79 1.05
C GLU A 80 -13.49 -26.84 0.67
N ARG A 81 -12.91 -26.74 -0.53
CA ARG A 81 -11.80 -27.62 -0.95
C ARG A 81 -10.54 -27.40 -0.11
N VAL A 82 -10.16 -26.14 0.09
CA VAL A 82 -8.94 -25.77 0.84
C VAL A 82 -9.10 -26.08 2.32
N ARG A 83 -10.29 -25.85 2.89
CA ARG A 83 -10.58 -26.18 4.29
C ARG A 83 -10.47 -27.67 4.57
N ARG A 84 -11.00 -28.52 3.69
CA ARG A 84 -10.94 -29.98 3.86
C ARG A 84 -9.50 -30.49 3.87
N ASP A 85 -8.63 -29.94 3.02
CA ASP A 85 -7.22 -30.35 2.96
C ASP A 85 -6.46 -29.91 4.23
N LEU A 86 -6.75 -28.72 4.78
CA LEU A 86 -6.16 -28.26 6.04
C LEU A 86 -6.63 -29.06 7.27
N ASP A 87 -7.90 -29.47 7.31
CA ASP A 87 -8.44 -30.29 8.41
C ASP A 87 -7.90 -31.74 8.34
N THR A 88 -7.50 -32.22 7.17
CA THR A 88 -6.97 -33.59 6.99
C THR A 88 -5.52 -33.72 7.49
N GLU A 89 -4.70 -32.67 7.41
CA GLU A 89 -3.33 -32.68 7.94
C GLU A 89 -3.26 -32.53 9.47
N GLY A 90 -4.33 -32.02 10.11
CA GLY A 90 -4.40 -31.87 11.57
C GLY A 90 -4.66 -33.16 12.35
N ASP A 91 -5.19 -34.19 11.68
CA ASP A 91 -5.53 -35.49 12.28
C ASP A 91 -4.40 -36.54 12.17
N GLU A 92 -3.30 -36.23 11.46
CA GLU A 92 -2.15 -37.15 11.29
C GLU A 92 -1.04 -36.96 12.35
N GLU A 93 -1.15 -35.96 13.24
CA GLU A 93 -0.18 -35.66 14.32
C GLU A 93 -0.66 -35.95 15.77
N GLU A 94 -1.75 -36.71 15.98
CA GLU A 94 -2.12 -37.27 17.32
C GLU A 94 -1.86 -38.77 17.48
#